data_AF-A0A6L5X848-F1
#
_entry.id   AF-A0A6L5X848-F1
#
_cell.length_a   1.000
_cell.length_b   1.000
_cell.length_c   1.000
_cell.angle_alpha   90.00
_cell.angle_beta   90.00
_cell.angle_gamma   90.00
#
_symmetry.space_group_name_H-M   'P 1'
#
loop_
_entity.id
_entity.type
_entity.pdbx_description
1 polymer ?
#
loop_
_entity_poly.entity_id
_entity_poly.type
_entity_poly.pdbx_seq_one_letter_code
_entity_poly.pdbx_strand_id
1 'polypeptide(L)'
;MHRMLVAQGCFQVGLYWQGLTHDLSKFSPVEFWNSVRYYQYGKQSPNNGERVAKGFSESWIHHKGHNMHHYEHWTDYNVEAAKRGEFPIQPVQMPRRYVAEMLMDRIAASKTYMKEHYTQHEPLKYYIRGKAGDLMHPQTARELEGMLRILDVRGEAACFRYVKNYYLKGYPVVRRVTLSPEAAPIRRSSPT
;
A
#
# COMPACT_ATOMS: atom_id res chain seq x y z
N MET A 1 12.31 -16.99 -3.27
CA MET A 1 10.96 -17.15 -3.84
C MET A 1 10.19 -15.83 -3.91
N HIS A 2 9.95 -15.15 -2.79
CA HIS A 2 9.17 -13.90 -2.71
C HIS A 2 9.46 -12.84 -3.80
N ARG A 3 10.68 -12.28 -3.83
CA ARG A 3 11.05 -11.21 -4.78
C ARG A 3 10.84 -11.60 -6.24
N MET A 4 11.06 -12.87 -6.59
CA MET A 4 10.83 -13.36 -7.96
C MET A 4 9.33 -13.38 -8.31
N LEU A 5 8.46 -13.78 -7.37
CA LEU A 5 7.02 -13.76 -7.57
C LEU A 5 6.49 -12.33 -7.69
N VAL A 6 7.01 -11.39 -6.90
CA VAL A 6 6.69 -9.96 -7.05
C VAL A 6 7.12 -9.46 -8.42
N ALA A 7 8.35 -9.76 -8.85
CA ALA A 7 8.84 -9.39 -10.16
C ALA A 7 7.94 -9.93 -11.28
N GLN A 8 7.55 -11.21 -11.23
CA GLN A 8 6.65 -11.82 -12.20
C GLN A 8 5.29 -11.11 -12.27
N GLY A 9 4.66 -10.84 -11.12
CA GLY A 9 3.39 -10.12 -11.07
C GLY A 9 3.51 -8.69 -11.60
N CYS A 10 4.53 -7.97 -11.17
CA CYS A 10 4.84 -6.62 -11.65
C CYS A 10 5.05 -6.59 -13.18
N PHE A 11 5.76 -7.57 -13.74
CA PHE A 11 6.02 -7.64 -15.18
C PHE A 11 4.75 -7.91 -15.98
N GLN A 12 3.83 -8.72 -15.44
CA GLN A 12 2.54 -8.98 -16.09
C GLN A 12 1.67 -7.71 -16.21
N VAL A 13 1.84 -6.75 -15.30
CA VAL A 13 1.11 -5.47 -15.31
C VAL A 13 1.91 -4.29 -15.90
N GLY A 14 3.14 -4.52 -16.38
CA GLY A 14 3.99 -3.51 -17.02
C GLY A 14 4.84 -2.67 -16.05
N LEU A 15 4.94 -3.07 -14.78
CA LEU A 15 5.76 -2.41 -13.76
C LEU A 15 7.16 -3.03 -13.67
N TYR A 16 7.90 -3.01 -14.78
CA TYR A 16 9.22 -3.66 -14.86
C TYR A 16 10.22 -3.11 -13.84
N TRP A 17 10.26 -1.78 -13.68
CA TRP A 17 11.17 -1.15 -12.72
C TRP A 17 10.86 -1.59 -11.29
N GLN A 18 9.59 -1.50 -10.85
CA GLN A 18 9.17 -1.96 -9.53
C GLN A 18 9.53 -3.43 -9.30
N GLY A 19 9.27 -4.30 -10.28
CA GLY A 19 9.62 -5.72 -10.17
C GLY A 19 11.13 -5.97 -9.98
N LEU A 20 11.98 -5.20 -10.67
CA LEU A 20 13.44 -5.32 -10.56
C LEU A 20 13.97 -4.75 -9.24
N THR A 21 13.43 -3.62 -8.80
CA THR A 21 13.91 -2.87 -7.64
C THR A 21 13.19 -3.19 -6.33
N HIS A 22 12.19 -4.08 -6.38
CA HIS A 22 11.43 -4.48 -5.20
C HIS A 22 12.37 -5.00 -4.09
N ASP A 23 12.25 -4.38 -2.92
CA ASP A 23 12.94 -4.76 -1.68
C ASP A 23 14.47 -4.80 -1.78
N LEU A 24 15.08 -3.97 -2.63
CA LEU A 24 16.54 -3.88 -2.71
C LEU A 24 17.19 -3.39 -1.40
N SER A 25 16.43 -2.70 -0.54
CA SER A 25 16.92 -2.29 0.79
C SER A 25 17.32 -3.47 1.68
N LYS A 26 16.84 -4.69 1.40
CA LYS A 26 17.21 -5.93 2.14
C LYS A 26 18.69 -6.25 2.06
N PHE A 27 19.40 -5.69 1.09
CA PHE A 27 20.85 -5.84 0.94
C PHE A 27 21.65 -4.79 1.73
N SER A 28 20.98 -3.83 2.37
CA SER A 28 21.65 -2.89 3.28
C SER A 28 22.20 -3.61 4.52
N PRO A 29 23.30 -3.14 5.13
CA PRO A 29 23.83 -3.74 6.35
C PRO A 29 22.80 -3.84 7.49
N VAL A 30 21.95 -2.82 7.64
CA VAL A 30 20.90 -2.75 8.68
C VAL A 30 19.89 -3.89 8.54
N GLU A 31 19.40 -4.15 7.32
CA GLU A 31 18.43 -5.23 7.10
C GLU A 31 19.09 -6.60 7.03
N PHE A 32 20.24 -6.71 6.36
CA PHE A 32 20.92 -7.97 6.13
C PHE A 32 21.37 -8.62 7.44
N TRP A 33 22.11 -7.90 8.29
CA TRP A 33 22.64 -8.47 9.53
C TRP A 33 21.56 -8.78 10.56
N ASN A 34 20.52 -7.93 10.65
CA ASN A 34 19.37 -8.23 11.50
C ASN A 34 18.60 -9.45 10.96
N SER A 35 18.46 -9.60 9.65
CA SER A 35 17.81 -10.77 9.05
C SER A 35 18.55 -12.07 9.36
N VAL A 36 19.88 -12.05 9.36
CA VAL A 36 20.72 -13.20 9.76
C VAL A 36 20.59 -13.48 11.26
N ARG A 37 20.72 -12.45 12.10
CA ARG A 37 20.69 -12.57 13.56
C ARG A 37 19.36 -13.11 14.10
N TYR A 38 18.25 -12.67 13.50
CA TYR A 38 16.90 -13.05 13.92
C TYR A 38 16.26 -14.05 12.96
N TYR A 39 17.06 -14.79 12.17
CA TYR A 39 16.55 -15.81 11.27
C TYR A 39 15.90 -16.94 12.07
N GLN A 40 14.63 -17.21 11.78
CA GLN A 40 13.83 -18.22 12.50
C GLN A 40 13.44 -19.39 11.61
N TYR A 41 14.39 -19.88 10.80
CA TYR A 41 14.20 -21.03 9.91
C TYR A 41 12.99 -20.89 8.96
N GLY A 42 12.70 -19.64 8.55
CA GLY A 42 11.57 -19.34 7.67
C GLY A 42 10.18 -19.49 8.31
N LYS A 43 10.07 -19.72 9.63
CA LYS A 43 8.77 -19.83 10.32
C LYS A 43 8.03 -18.49 10.41
N GLN A 44 8.77 -17.40 10.52
CA GLN A 44 8.24 -16.03 10.51
C GLN A 44 9.30 -15.03 10.02
N SER A 45 8.90 -13.79 9.78
CA SER A 45 9.81 -12.71 9.41
C SER A 45 10.87 -12.48 10.50
N PRO A 46 12.17 -12.33 10.15
CA PRO A 46 13.20 -11.94 11.11
C PRO A 46 12.87 -10.65 11.87
N ASN A 47 12.13 -9.74 11.23
CA ASN A 47 11.67 -8.49 11.85
C ASN A 47 10.74 -8.73 13.06
N ASN A 48 10.06 -9.87 13.15
CA ASN A 48 9.30 -10.23 14.36
C ASN A 48 10.22 -10.66 15.50
N GLY A 49 11.28 -11.42 15.20
CA GLY A 49 12.27 -11.80 16.20
C GLY A 49 12.97 -10.57 16.80
N GLU A 50 13.29 -9.59 15.95
CA GLU A 50 13.85 -8.32 16.40
C GLU A 50 12.87 -7.55 17.30
N ARG A 51 11.59 -7.47 16.94
CA ARG A 51 10.54 -6.85 17.78
C ARG A 51 10.42 -7.50 19.15
N VAL A 52 10.45 -8.83 19.22
CA VAL A 52 10.39 -9.54 20.50
C VAL A 52 11.62 -9.21 21.36
N ALA A 53 12.80 -9.08 20.75
CA ALA A 53 14.03 -8.81 21.48
C ALA A 53 14.21 -7.34 21.90
N LYS A 54 13.81 -6.37 21.07
CA LYS A 54 14.09 -4.94 21.27
C LYS A 54 12.85 -4.09 21.58
N GLY A 55 11.64 -4.63 21.37
CA GLY A 55 10.38 -3.86 21.38
C GLY A 55 10.06 -3.14 20.07
N PHE A 56 10.98 -3.14 19.10
CA PHE A 56 10.82 -2.58 17.76
C PHE A 56 11.70 -3.34 16.76
N SER A 57 11.56 -3.05 15.47
CA SER A 57 12.47 -3.61 14.45
C SER A 57 13.11 -2.49 13.64
N GLU A 58 14.41 -2.33 13.82
CA GLU A 58 15.23 -1.39 13.06
C GLU A 58 15.25 -1.77 11.58
N SER A 59 15.35 -3.08 11.30
CA SER A 59 15.23 -3.64 9.96
C SER A 59 13.91 -3.23 9.30
N TRP A 60 12.78 -3.35 9.99
CA TRP A 60 11.48 -2.93 9.45
C TRP A 60 11.35 -1.42 9.26
N ILE A 61 11.89 -0.61 10.18
CA ILE A 61 11.88 0.85 10.06
C ILE A 61 12.66 1.28 8.81
N HIS A 62 13.85 0.72 8.61
CA HIS A 62 14.65 0.96 7.41
C HIS A 62 13.94 0.48 6.14
N HIS A 63 13.36 -0.73 6.20
CA HIS A 63 12.68 -1.39 5.09
C HIS A 63 11.47 -0.60 4.57
N LYS A 64 10.52 -0.28 5.45
CA LYS A 64 9.34 0.51 5.06
C LYS A 64 9.74 1.95 4.66
N GLY A 65 10.86 2.45 5.18
CA GLY A 65 11.40 3.77 4.82
C GLY A 65 11.96 3.85 3.39
N HIS A 66 12.50 2.75 2.85
CA HIS A 66 13.13 2.73 1.51
C HIS A 66 12.28 2.08 0.42
N ASN A 67 11.25 1.32 0.80
CA ASN A 67 10.39 0.62 -0.14
C ASN A 67 9.00 1.25 -0.18
N MET A 68 8.78 2.06 -1.21
CA MET A 68 7.56 2.86 -1.39
C MET A 68 6.27 2.05 -1.58
N HIS A 69 6.31 0.73 -1.76
CA HIS A 69 5.09 -0.07 -1.77
C HIS A 69 4.54 -0.35 -0.36
N HIS A 70 5.29 -0.09 0.71
CA HIS A 70 4.74 -0.12 2.07
C HIS A 70 3.96 1.16 2.34
N TYR A 71 2.71 1.02 2.77
CA TYR A 71 1.85 2.17 3.04
C TYR A 71 2.36 3.04 4.18
N GLU A 72 3.13 2.48 5.12
CA GLU A 72 3.77 3.21 6.21
C GLU A 72 4.82 4.22 5.71
N HIS A 73 5.36 4.04 4.49
CA HIS A 73 6.20 5.03 3.83
C HIS A 73 5.43 6.33 3.55
N TRP A 74 4.15 6.20 3.24
CA TRP A 74 3.27 7.29 2.82
C TRP A 74 2.52 7.84 4.02
N THR A 75 3.28 8.33 5.00
CA THR A 75 2.77 9.10 6.14
C THR A 75 3.49 10.44 6.19
N ASP A 76 2.77 11.49 6.55
CA ASP A 76 3.30 12.85 6.60
C ASP A 76 2.74 13.63 7.80
N TYR A 77 3.40 14.73 8.14
CA TYR A 77 3.00 15.61 9.23
C TYR A 77 1.86 16.53 8.81
N ASN A 78 0.77 16.53 9.58
CA ASN A 78 -0.37 17.43 9.40
C ASN A 78 -0.50 18.37 10.60
N VAL A 79 -0.02 19.61 10.43
CA VAL A 79 -0.07 20.67 11.45
C VAL A 79 -1.52 20.93 11.90
N GLU A 80 -2.48 20.91 10.97
CA GLU A 80 -3.88 21.20 11.29
C GLU A 80 -4.53 20.07 12.06
N ALA A 81 -4.16 18.82 11.80
CA ALA A 81 -4.55 17.68 12.63
C ALA A 81 -4.02 17.85 14.06
N ALA A 82 -2.74 18.23 14.21
CA ALA A 82 -2.15 18.49 15.52
C ALA A 82 -2.90 19.60 16.29
N LYS A 83 -3.25 20.70 15.61
CA LYS A 83 -4.03 21.81 16.20
C LYS A 83 -5.44 21.39 16.64
N ARG A 84 -6.05 20.40 15.97
CA ARG A 84 -7.35 19.82 16.35
C ARG A 84 -7.25 18.75 17.44
N GLY A 85 -6.05 18.43 17.94
CA GLY A 85 -5.83 17.36 18.92
C GLY A 85 -5.87 15.95 18.30
N GLU A 86 -5.80 15.84 16.98
CA GLU A 86 -5.67 14.57 16.26
C GLU A 86 -4.20 14.13 16.20
N PHE A 87 -3.96 12.86 15.87
CA PHE A 87 -2.60 12.35 15.70
C PHE A 87 -1.89 13.10 14.54
N PRO A 88 -0.70 13.68 14.73
CA PRO A 88 -0.11 14.58 13.74
C PRO A 88 0.45 13.85 12.50
N ILE A 89 0.80 12.57 12.62
CA ILE A 89 1.31 11.77 11.50
C ILE A 89 0.14 11.08 10.82
N GLN A 90 -0.23 11.57 9.64
CA GLN A 90 -1.40 11.14 8.90
C GLN A 90 -0.99 10.38 7.63
N PRO A 91 -1.74 9.35 7.21
CA PRO A 91 -1.45 8.66 5.97
C PRO A 91 -1.81 9.53 4.76
N VAL A 92 -0.93 9.55 3.75
CA VAL A 92 -1.13 10.29 2.50
C VAL A 92 -1.39 9.33 1.35
N GLN A 93 -2.05 9.84 0.30
CA GLN A 93 -2.42 9.00 -0.83
C GLN A 93 -1.17 8.47 -1.55
N MET A 94 -1.09 7.14 -1.67
CA MET A 94 -0.04 6.47 -2.44
C MET A 94 -0.23 6.67 -3.95
N PRO A 95 0.84 6.91 -4.73
CA PRO A 95 0.81 6.79 -6.18
C PRO A 95 0.43 5.37 -6.63
N ARG A 96 -0.41 5.27 -7.66
CA ARG A 96 -0.99 3.99 -8.13
C ARG A 96 0.03 2.89 -8.39
N ARG A 97 1.20 3.23 -8.95
CA ARG A 97 2.26 2.25 -9.21
C ARG A 97 2.73 1.51 -7.96
N TYR A 98 2.78 2.19 -6.81
CA TYR A 98 3.19 1.59 -5.54
C TYR A 98 2.05 0.83 -4.86
N VAL A 99 0.79 1.23 -5.06
CA VAL A 99 -0.37 0.43 -4.64
C VAL A 99 -0.45 -0.87 -5.44
N ALA A 100 -0.18 -0.82 -6.74
CA ALA A 100 -0.10 -2.00 -7.59
C ALA A 100 1.09 -2.90 -7.21
N GLU A 101 2.25 -2.34 -6.90
CA GLU A 101 3.38 -3.10 -6.35
C GLU A 101 3.01 -3.75 -5.00
N MET A 102 2.34 -3.02 -4.10
CA MET A 102 1.85 -3.54 -2.82
C MET A 102 0.85 -4.70 -3.00
N LEU A 103 0.02 -4.66 -4.04
CA LEU A 103 -0.85 -5.77 -4.40
C LEU A 103 -0.02 -7.01 -4.79
N MET A 104 1.01 -6.84 -5.64
CA MET A 104 1.89 -7.96 -6.06
C MET A 104 2.66 -8.52 -4.88
N ASP A 105 3.17 -7.66 -4.00
CA ASP A 105 3.83 -8.03 -2.74
C ASP A 105 2.93 -8.93 -1.89
N ARG A 106 1.67 -8.52 -1.64
CA ARG A 106 0.72 -9.32 -0.85
C ARG A 106 0.41 -10.67 -1.48
N ILE A 107 0.20 -10.72 -2.80
CA ILE A 107 -0.02 -11.97 -3.53
C ILE A 107 1.21 -12.89 -3.39
N ALA A 108 2.41 -12.35 -3.59
CA ALA A 108 3.66 -13.09 -3.49
C ALA A 108 3.96 -13.57 -2.06
N ALA A 109 3.68 -12.74 -1.06
CA ALA A 109 3.81 -13.08 0.36
C ALA A 109 2.85 -14.22 0.74
N SER A 110 1.58 -14.13 0.34
CA SER A 110 0.61 -15.20 0.55
C SER A 110 1.05 -16.51 -0.11
N LYS A 111 1.52 -16.47 -1.36
CA LYS A 111 2.09 -17.67 -2.04
C LYS A 111 3.31 -18.21 -1.30
N THR A 112 4.18 -17.33 -0.80
CA THR A 112 5.42 -17.72 -0.12
C THR A 112 5.17 -18.41 1.22
N TYR A 113 4.25 -17.87 2.02
CA TYR A 113 3.97 -18.42 3.35
C TYR A 113 3.00 -19.60 3.32
N MET A 114 1.98 -19.57 2.45
CA MET A 114 0.95 -20.62 2.40
C MET A 114 1.36 -21.80 1.54
N LYS A 115 2.30 -21.63 0.59
CA LYS A 115 2.80 -22.68 -0.30
C LYS A 115 1.64 -23.45 -0.97
N GLU A 116 1.57 -24.77 -0.79
CA GLU A 116 0.52 -25.65 -1.29
C GLU A 116 -0.89 -25.30 -0.78
N HIS A 117 -1.00 -24.57 0.33
CA HIS A 117 -2.28 -24.12 0.88
C HIS A 117 -2.74 -22.76 0.33
N TYR A 118 -1.97 -22.15 -0.58
CA TYR A 118 -2.34 -20.87 -1.17
C TYR A 118 -3.63 -21.01 -1.99
N THR A 119 -4.55 -20.06 -1.76
CA THR A 119 -5.69 -19.81 -2.65
C THR A 119 -5.76 -18.33 -2.97
N GLN A 120 -6.45 -17.98 -4.07
CA GLN A 120 -6.63 -16.57 -4.47
C GLN A 120 -7.35 -15.70 -3.41
N HIS A 121 -7.98 -16.32 -2.41
CA HIS A 121 -8.68 -15.66 -1.32
C HIS A 121 -7.74 -15.17 -0.20
N GLU A 122 -6.56 -15.77 -0.08
CA GLU A 122 -5.67 -15.52 1.07
C GLU A 122 -5.18 -14.07 1.17
N PRO A 123 -4.83 -13.36 0.07
CA PRO A 123 -4.42 -11.96 0.16
C PRO A 123 -5.51 -11.04 0.71
N LEU A 124 -6.78 -11.24 0.31
CA LEU A 124 -7.91 -10.45 0.82
C LEU A 124 -8.19 -10.76 2.30
N LYS A 125 -8.20 -12.05 2.68
CA LYS A 125 -8.37 -12.46 4.08
C LYS A 125 -7.29 -11.84 4.99
N TYR A 126 -6.04 -11.85 4.53
CA TYR A 126 -4.93 -11.24 5.27
C TYR A 126 -5.12 -9.72 5.44
N TYR A 127 -5.51 -9.01 4.37
CA TYR A 127 -5.79 -7.58 4.42
C TYR A 127 -6.90 -7.23 5.42
N ILE A 128 -8.03 -7.94 5.36
CA ILE A 128 -9.19 -7.71 6.26
C ILE A 128 -8.82 -7.97 7.72
N ARG A 129 -8.06 -9.03 8.00
CA ARG A 129 -7.63 -9.37 9.37
C ARG A 129 -6.65 -8.35 9.95
N GLY A 130 -5.78 -7.77 9.12
CA GLY A 130 -4.61 -7.01 9.55
C GLY A 130 -4.85 -5.55 9.93
N LYS A 131 -6.10 -5.03 9.83
CA LYS A 131 -6.43 -3.60 10.02
C LYS A 131 -5.56 -2.61 9.22
N ALA A 132 -4.81 -3.09 8.23
CA ALA A 132 -3.88 -2.26 7.47
C ALA A 132 -4.62 -1.14 6.74
N GLY A 133 -5.86 -1.39 6.30
CA GLY A 133 -6.72 -0.38 5.68
C GLY A 133 -6.98 0.84 6.57
N ASP A 134 -7.06 0.66 7.90
CA ASP A 134 -7.31 1.75 8.86
C ASP A 134 -6.10 2.69 8.99
N LEU A 135 -4.92 2.22 8.57
CA LEU A 135 -3.65 2.96 8.62
C LEU A 135 -3.26 3.54 7.25
N MET A 136 -4.08 3.33 6.21
CA MET A 136 -3.86 3.85 4.87
C MET A 136 -4.72 5.08 4.61
N HIS A 137 -4.29 5.92 3.66
CA HIS A 137 -5.15 6.96 3.15
C HIS A 137 -6.44 6.34 2.56
N PRO A 138 -7.65 6.89 2.80
CA PRO A 138 -8.90 6.23 2.42
C PRO A 138 -8.99 5.84 0.94
N GLN A 139 -8.45 6.67 0.04
CA GLN A 139 -8.41 6.32 -1.40
C GLN A 139 -7.46 5.15 -1.69
N THR A 140 -6.30 5.09 -1.03
CA THR A 140 -5.35 3.99 -1.18
C THR A 140 -5.93 2.68 -0.66
N ALA A 141 -6.57 2.70 0.52
CA ALA A 141 -7.25 1.55 1.08
C ALA A 141 -8.32 1.01 0.13
N ARG A 142 -9.19 1.89 -0.39
CA ARG A 142 -10.23 1.53 -1.36
C ARG A 142 -9.66 0.93 -2.64
N GLU A 143 -8.60 1.51 -3.19
CA GLU A 143 -7.98 1.02 -4.42
C GLU A 143 -7.36 -0.37 -4.22
N LEU A 144 -6.59 -0.56 -3.14
CA LEU A 144 -6.00 -1.86 -2.82
C LEU A 144 -7.08 -2.92 -2.57
N GLU A 145 -8.07 -2.62 -1.72
CA GLU A 145 -9.15 -3.54 -1.38
C GLU A 145 -9.97 -3.91 -2.62
N GLY A 146 -10.29 -2.95 -3.50
CA GLY A 146 -10.98 -3.20 -4.74
C GLY A 146 -10.24 -4.21 -5.63
N MET A 147 -8.92 -4.06 -5.77
CA MET A 147 -8.10 -5.01 -6.54
C MET A 147 -8.01 -6.38 -5.86
N LEU A 148 -7.90 -6.43 -4.53
CA LEU A 148 -7.93 -7.68 -3.77
C LEU A 148 -9.28 -8.41 -3.90
N ARG A 149 -10.39 -7.69 -3.98
CA ARG A 149 -11.72 -8.27 -4.23
C ARG A 149 -11.86 -8.79 -5.66
N ILE A 150 -11.26 -8.11 -6.65
CA ILE A 150 -11.21 -8.64 -8.04
C ILE A 150 -10.40 -9.94 -8.06
N LEU A 151 -9.26 -10.00 -7.37
CA LEU A 151 -8.46 -11.21 -7.23
C LEU A 151 -9.27 -12.34 -6.57
N ASP A 152 -9.93 -12.05 -5.44
CA ASP A 152 -10.70 -13.01 -4.66
C ASP A 152 -11.84 -13.65 -5.47
N VAL A 153 -12.57 -12.85 -6.25
CA VAL A 153 -13.75 -13.31 -7.02
C VAL A 153 -13.37 -13.87 -8.39
N ARG A 154 -12.40 -13.26 -9.08
CA ARG A 154 -12.14 -13.50 -10.52
C ARG A 154 -10.74 -14.04 -10.83
N GLY A 155 -9.89 -14.20 -9.83
CA GLY A 155 -8.52 -14.73 -9.97
C GLY A 155 -7.51 -13.75 -10.57
N GLU A 156 -6.25 -14.18 -10.59
CA GLU A 156 -5.09 -13.35 -10.94
C GLU A 156 -5.16 -12.79 -12.36
N ALA A 157 -5.58 -13.60 -13.35
CA ALA A 157 -5.67 -13.16 -14.74
C ALA A 157 -6.63 -11.97 -14.91
N ALA A 158 -7.77 -11.98 -14.22
CA ALA A 158 -8.72 -10.87 -14.26
C ALA A 158 -8.22 -9.65 -13.50
N CYS A 159 -7.64 -9.87 -12.32
CA CYS A 159 -7.05 -8.81 -11.52
C CYS A 159 -5.93 -8.09 -12.27
N PHE A 160 -4.95 -8.81 -12.82
CA PHE A 160 -3.80 -8.22 -13.50
C PHE A 160 -4.19 -7.51 -14.80
N ARG A 161 -5.17 -8.04 -15.53
CA ARG A 161 -5.75 -7.33 -16.68
C ARG A 161 -6.39 -6.02 -16.27
N TYR A 162 -7.13 -5.99 -15.16
CA TYR A 162 -7.69 -4.76 -14.61
C TYR A 162 -6.59 -3.77 -14.21
N VAL A 163 -5.58 -4.24 -13.48
CA VAL A 163 -4.45 -3.39 -13.04
C VAL A 163 -3.74 -2.74 -14.23
N LYS A 164 -3.35 -3.55 -15.22
CA LYS A 164 -2.61 -3.11 -16.42
C LYS A 164 -3.42 -2.14 -17.29
N ASN A 165 -4.66 -2.52 -17.59
CA ASN A 165 -5.41 -1.84 -18.64
C ASN A 165 -6.27 -0.67 -18.15
N TYR A 166 -6.55 -0.61 -16.84
CA TYR A 166 -7.44 0.40 -16.26
C TYR A 166 -6.78 1.14 -15.10
N TYR A 167 -6.42 0.44 -14.03
CA TYR A 167 -5.93 1.10 -12.80
C TYR A 167 -4.68 1.95 -13.05
N LEU A 168 -3.65 1.39 -13.69
CA LEU A 168 -2.39 2.09 -13.93
C LEU A 168 -2.50 3.21 -14.97
N LYS A 169 -3.49 3.19 -15.86
CA LYS A 169 -3.75 4.28 -16.81
C LYS A 169 -4.44 5.49 -16.16
N GLY A 170 -5.01 5.28 -14.98
CA GLY A 170 -5.64 6.32 -14.17
C GLY A 170 -7.07 6.66 -14.58
N TYR A 171 -7.71 7.46 -13.73
CA TYR A 171 -9.04 8.01 -14.02
C TYR A 171 -8.89 9.24 -14.93
N PRO A 172 -9.80 9.45 -15.90
CA PRO A 172 -9.90 10.76 -16.55
C PRO A 172 -10.11 11.82 -15.46
N VAL A 173 -9.31 12.89 -15.51
CA VAL A 173 -9.47 14.01 -14.59
C VAL A 173 -10.80 14.67 -14.93
N VAL A 174 -11.82 14.43 -14.11
CA VAL A 174 -13.03 15.26 -14.15
C VAL A 174 -12.60 16.62 -13.61
N ARG A 175 -12.36 17.59 -14.49
CA ARG A 175 -12.18 18.99 -14.07
C ARG A 175 -13.44 19.37 -13.29
N ARG A 176 -13.30 19.65 -11.99
CA ARG A 176 -14.37 20.31 -11.23
C ARG A 176 -14.63 21.64 -11.93
N VAL A 177 -15.82 21.80 -12.49
CA VAL A 177 -16.31 23.12 -12.86
C VAL A 177 -16.47 23.87 -11.54
N THR A 178 -15.58 24.81 -11.28
CA THR A 178 -15.78 25.82 -10.24
C THR A 178 -16.99 26.64 -10.65
N LEU A 179 -18.10 26.48 -9.94
CA LEU A 179 -19.19 27.45 -10.01
C LEU A 179 -18.63 28.80 -9.53
N SER A 180 -18.67 29.80 -10.40
CA SER A 180 -18.26 31.18 -10.08
C SER A 180 -19.09 31.70 -8.90
N PRO A 181 -18.48 32.38 -7.91
CA PRO A 181 -19.20 33.05 -6.84
C PRO A 181 -19.72 34.40 -7.35
N GLU A 182 -20.68 34.40 -8.27
CA GLU A 182 -21.47 35.60 -8.60
C GLU A 182 -22.95 35.32 -8.41
N ALA A 183 -23.39 35.46 -7.16
CA ALA A 183 -24.76 35.86 -6.85
C ALA A 183 -24.65 37.03 -5.87
N ALA A 184 -24.69 38.25 -6.40
CA ALA A 184 -24.76 39.47 -5.60
C ALA A 184 -26.02 39.44 -4.72
N PRO A 185 -25.96 39.97 -3.48
CA PRO A 185 -27.10 39.97 -2.58
C PRO A 185 -28.19 40.92 -3.10
N ILE A 186 -29.41 40.41 -3.20
CA ILE A 186 -30.62 41.19 -3.48
C ILE A 186 -30.80 42.21 -2.35
N ARG A 187 -30.59 43.51 -2.64
CA ARG A 187 -30.94 44.61 -1.73
C ARG A 187 -32.45 44.57 -1.47
N ARG A 188 -32.84 44.34 -0.22
CA ARG A 188 -34.21 44.60 0.24
C ARG A 188 -34.37 46.11 0.45
N SER A 189 -35.26 46.74 -0.30
CA SER A 189 -35.76 48.08 0.00
C SER A 189 -36.76 47.99 1.15
N SER A 190 -36.51 48.71 2.24
CA SER A 190 -37.45 48.90 3.35
C SER A 190 -38.61 49.81 2.91
N PRO A 191 -39.87 49.52 3.25
CA PRO A 191 -40.95 50.49 3.13
C PRO A 191 -41.02 51.38 4.38
N THR A 192 -41.20 52.68 4.12
CA THR A 192 -41.70 53.71 5.05
C THR A 192 -43.14 53.46 5.44
#